data_AF-A0AAD9YMM5-F1
#
_entry.id   AF-A0AAD9YMM5-F1
#
_cell.length_a   1.000
_cell.length_b   1.000
_cell.length_c   1.000
_cell.angle_alpha   90.00
_cell.angle_beta   90.00
_cell.angle_gamma   90.00
#
_symmetry.space_group_name_H-M   'P 1'
#
loop_
_entity.id
_entity.type
_entity.pdbx_description
1 polymer ?
#
loop_
_entity_poly.entity_id
_entity_poly.type
_entity_poly.pdbx_seq_one_letter_code
_entity_poly.pdbx_strand_id
1 'polypeptide(L)'
;VVELIHLSSNKGDGDETSCASNLNFTLVFVCRLMGSMAASEKRRIILNAFEMFTPSHLCFGQWRRPDDTASDKFSDLGYWTNLAQTLERGDINTLILADTYGQHDIYKGSAEPTIRTCCQYPMGDPAVPVTAMAAVTKNLGFIVTTSTSYEAPFVIAKRFSTLDHLSKGRFRWNIVTSFKESAAKAVGVSYVEHDRRYAAADKYVELLYK
;
A
#
# COMPACT_ATOMS: atom_id res chain seq x y z
N VAL A 1 -0.60 -8.09 -13.98
CA VAL A 1 0.16 -6.83 -14.21
C VAL A 1 0.00 -6.01 -12.94
N VAL A 2 1.05 -5.89 -12.14
CA VAL A 2 1.00 -5.17 -10.86
C VAL A 2 1.02 -3.68 -11.16
N GLU A 3 -0.09 -2.99 -10.91
CA GLU A 3 -0.16 -1.52 -11.06
C GLU A 3 0.43 -0.89 -9.79
N LEU A 4 1.50 -0.09 -9.97
CA LEU A 4 2.18 0.62 -8.89
C LEU A 4 1.36 1.83 -8.43
N ILE A 5 1.29 2.03 -7.11
CA ILE A 5 0.93 3.31 -6.53
C ILE A 5 2.18 3.86 -5.84
N HIS A 6 2.80 4.86 -6.45
CA HIS A 6 3.95 5.57 -5.90
C HIS A 6 3.44 6.83 -5.19
N LEU A 7 3.48 6.86 -3.86
CA LEU A 7 3.24 8.07 -3.09
C LEU A 7 4.56 8.82 -2.92
N SER A 8 4.84 9.72 -3.85
CA SER A 8 5.98 10.65 -3.78
C SER A 8 5.67 11.82 -2.84
N SER A 9 6.63 12.18 -1.99
CA SER A 9 6.61 13.38 -1.16
C SER A 9 7.01 14.59 -2.00
N ASN A 10 6.07 15.52 -2.22
CA ASN A 10 6.33 16.81 -2.88
C ASN A 10 7.43 17.60 -2.15
N LYS A 11 8.55 17.84 -2.83
CA LYS A 11 9.41 19.00 -2.56
C LYS A 11 9.13 20.03 -3.66
N GLY A 12 8.56 21.16 -3.25
CA GLY A 12 8.52 22.35 -4.10
C GLY A 12 9.93 22.92 -4.27
N ASP A 13 10.28 23.31 -5.49
CA ASP A 13 10.63 24.67 -5.88
C ASP A 13 11.36 24.66 -7.24
N GLY A 14 10.99 25.59 -8.13
CA GLY A 14 11.92 26.12 -9.14
C GLY A 14 11.56 25.99 -10.62
N ASP A 15 10.82 27.00 -11.09
CA ASP A 15 10.93 27.72 -12.38
C ASP A 15 10.51 27.12 -13.74
N GLU A 16 9.77 27.99 -14.44
CA GLU A 16 9.22 27.87 -15.78
C GLU A 16 10.27 28.09 -16.90
N THR A 17 9.87 27.65 -18.09
CA THR A 17 10.32 28.05 -19.45
C THR A 17 11.51 27.37 -20.13
N SER A 18 11.22 26.97 -21.37
CA SER A 18 12.11 26.67 -22.50
C SER A 18 12.63 25.23 -22.63
N CYS A 19 12.00 24.45 -23.52
CA CYS A 19 12.55 24.28 -24.88
C CYS A 19 11.59 23.44 -25.73
N ALA A 20 10.94 24.10 -26.70
CA ALA A 20 10.28 23.44 -27.80
C ALA A 20 11.31 23.15 -28.90
N SER A 21 11.41 21.90 -29.34
CA SER A 21 11.95 21.60 -30.67
C SER A 21 11.45 20.26 -31.20
N ASN A 22 10.47 20.36 -32.09
CA ASN A 22 10.37 19.68 -33.39
C ASN A 22 10.40 18.14 -33.44
N LEU A 23 9.23 17.55 -33.70
CA LEU A 23 9.06 16.65 -34.85
C LEU A 23 7.61 16.68 -35.35
N ASN A 24 7.45 17.23 -36.56
CA ASN A 24 6.22 17.34 -37.32
C ASN A 24 5.73 15.97 -37.82
N PHE A 25 4.45 15.67 -37.64
CA PHE A 25 3.66 15.02 -38.69
C PHE A 25 2.28 15.68 -38.77
N THR A 26 1.97 16.13 -39.97
CA THR A 26 0.88 17.02 -40.36
C THR A 26 -0.42 16.24 -40.61
N LEU A 27 -1.49 16.66 -39.95
CA LEU A 27 -2.85 16.90 -40.48
C LEU A 27 -3.63 15.74 -41.13
N VAL A 28 -4.65 15.25 -40.42
CA VAL A 28 -6.00 15.11 -41.00
C VAL A 28 -6.99 15.75 -40.02
N PHE A 29 -7.25 17.04 -40.23
CA PHE A 29 -8.40 17.73 -39.67
C PHE A 29 -9.48 17.73 -40.77
N VAL A 30 -10.49 16.88 -40.65
CA VAL A 30 -11.77 17.09 -41.34
C VAL A 30 -12.79 17.36 -40.26
N CYS A 31 -13.14 18.64 -40.15
CA CYS A 31 -14.18 19.17 -39.31
C CYS A 31 -15.54 18.56 -39.69
N ARG A 32 -16.17 17.84 -38.76
CA ARG A 32 -17.63 17.73 -38.72
C ARG A 32 -18.11 18.30 -37.38
N LEU A 33 -18.24 19.62 -37.36
CA LEU A 33 -19.11 20.30 -36.41
C LEU A 33 -20.55 19.84 -36.65
N MET A 34 -21.12 19.12 -35.68
CA MET A 34 -22.48 19.27 -35.14
C MET A 34 -22.86 18.00 -34.38
N GLY A 35 -22.98 18.10 -33.05
CA GLY A 35 -23.67 17.10 -32.23
C GLY A 35 -22.95 16.75 -30.93
N SER A 36 -23.48 17.29 -29.84
CA SER A 36 -23.13 16.99 -28.45
C SER A 36 -21.82 17.60 -27.94
N MET A 37 -21.93 18.69 -27.16
CA MET A 37 -21.00 18.91 -26.06
C MET A 37 -21.06 17.63 -25.20
N ALA A 38 -20.06 16.76 -25.34
CA ALA A 38 -19.91 15.63 -24.45
C ALA A 38 -19.95 16.19 -23.03
N ALA A 39 -20.97 15.81 -22.27
CA ALA A 39 -21.08 16.18 -20.87
C ALA A 39 -19.72 15.88 -20.22
N SER A 40 -19.10 16.89 -19.58
CA SER A 40 -17.88 16.71 -18.80
C SER A 40 -18.03 15.43 -17.98
N GLU A 41 -17.28 14.38 -18.32
CA GLU A 41 -17.35 13.12 -17.57
C GLU A 41 -17.15 13.46 -16.09
N LYS A 42 -18.13 13.10 -15.26
CA LYS A 42 -18.05 13.35 -13.83
C LYS A 42 -16.86 12.55 -13.31
N ARG A 43 -15.78 13.25 -12.95
CA ARG A 43 -14.62 12.65 -12.30
C ARG A 43 -15.08 12.00 -11.01
N ARG A 44 -14.80 10.70 -10.87
CA ARG A 44 -15.09 9.96 -9.64
C ARG A 44 -13.93 10.14 -8.67
N ILE A 45 -14.24 10.34 -7.39
CA ILE A 45 -13.25 10.25 -6.32
C ILE A 45 -13.00 8.78 -6.05
N ILE A 46 -11.74 8.38 -6.03
CA ILE A 46 -11.34 7.03 -5.62
C ILE A 46 -11.25 7.02 -4.10
N LEU A 47 -12.02 6.14 -3.46
CA LEU A 47 -12.02 5.98 -2.01
C LEU A 47 -11.34 4.67 -1.65
N ASN A 48 -10.30 4.77 -0.82
CA ASN A 48 -9.58 3.62 -0.31
C ASN A 48 -9.72 3.56 1.21
N ALA A 49 -9.92 2.36 1.73
CA ALA A 49 -9.84 2.12 3.17
C ALA A 49 -8.38 1.90 3.56
N PHE A 50 -7.96 2.51 4.68
CA PHE A 50 -6.59 2.40 5.17
C PHE A 50 -6.58 1.67 6.50
N GLU A 51 -5.96 0.49 6.51
CA GLU A 51 -5.97 -0.43 7.64
C GLU A 51 -4.58 -1.03 7.85
N MET A 52 -4.35 -1.61 9.02
CA MET A 52 -3.11 -2.32 9.34
C MET A 52 -3.45 -3.55 10.20
N PHE A 53 -2.68 -4.63 10.04
CA PHE A 53 -2.81 -5.83 10.86
C PHE A 53 -2.19 -5.61 12.25
N THR A 54 -2.83 -4.74 13.02
CA THR A 54 -2.43 -4.36 14.38
C THR A 54 -3.65 -3.77 15.11
N PRO A 55 -3.73 -3.82 16.45
CA PRO A 55 -4.86 -3.24 17.18
C PRO A 55 -4.92 -1.71 17.08
N SER A 56 -3.78 -1.03 16.89
CA SER A 56 -3.77 0.44 16.80
C SER A 56 -2.87 0.95 15.68
N HIS A 57 -3.48 1.51 14.64
CA HIS A 57 -2.79 1.98 13.43
C HIS A 57 -2.40 3.46 13.50
N LEU A 58 -3.40 4.35 13.57
CA LEU A 58 -3.22 5.82 13.57
C LEU A 58 -3.86 6.49 14.79
N CYS A 59 -5.01 5.99 15.25
CA CYS A 59 -5.73 6.54 16.38
C CYS A 59 -5.35 5.81 17.67
N PHE A 60 -4.15 6.09 18.18
CA PHE A 60 -3.59 5.36 19.32
C PHE A 60 -4.48 5.44 20.57
N GLY A 61 -4.76 4.28 21.15
CA GLY A 61 -5.60 4.13 22.35
C GLY A 61 -7.10 3.97 22.09
N GLN A 62 -7.60 4.16 20.85
CA GLN A 62 -9.02 3.94 20.52
C GLN A 62 -9.46 2.48 20.70
N TRP A 63 -8.53 1.53 20.59
CA TRP A 63 -8.76 0.10 20.83
C TRP A 63 -9.34 -0.21 22.23
N ARG A 64 -9.24 0.73 23.18
CA ARG A 64 -9.79 0.59 24.54
C ARG A 64 -11.29 0.87 24.61
N ARG A 65 -11.89 1.39 23.54
CA ARG A 65 -13.31 1.69 23.54
C ARG A 65 -14.11 0.39 23.52
N PRO A 66 -15.28 0.34 24.19
CA PRO A 66 -16.09 -0.87 24.25
C PRO A 66 -16.71 -1.28 22.90
N ASP A 67 -16.77 -0.37 21.94
CA ASP A 67 -17.31 -0.57 20.59
C ASP A 67 -16.22 -0.84 19.52
N ASP A 68 -14.94 -0.84 19.90
CA ASP A 68 -13.83 -1.14 19.00
C ASP A 68 -13.55 -2.64 18.97
N THR A 69 -13.34 -3.19 17.77
CA THR A 69 -13.09 -4.63 17.55
C THR A 69 -11.67 -4.91 17.04
N ALA A 70 -10.75 -3.95 17.11
CA ALA A 70 -9.41 -4.10 16.55
C ALA A 70 -8.56 -5.17 17.27
N SER A 71 -8.93 -5.56 18.50
CA SER A 71 -8.35 -6.73 19.19
C SER A 71 -8.61 -8.04 18.45
N ASP A 72 -9.75 -8.14 17.75
CA ASP A 72 -10.22 -9.39 17.16
C ASP A 72 -9.41 -9.77 15.91
N LYS A 73 -8.65 -8.81 15.35
CA LYS A 73 -7.76 -9.00 14.19
C LYS A 73 -6.84 -10.21 14.31
N PHE A 74 -6.42 -10.57 15.53
CA PHE A 74 -5.49 -11.69 15.80
C PHE A 74 -6.18 -12.99 16.20
N SER A 75 -7.41 -12.92 16.71
CA SER A 75 -8.14 -14.08 17.22
C SER A 75 -9.18 -14.61 16.24
N ASP A 76 -9.63 -13.79 15.29
CA ASP A 76 -10.74 -14.14 14.40
C ASP A 76 -10.48 -13.68 12.95
N LEU A 77 -10.41 -14.64 12.03
CA LEU A 77 -10.35 -14.35 10.59
C LEU A 77 -11.63 -13.66 10.10
N GLY A 78 -12.76 -13.86 10.80
CA GLY A 78 -14.04 -13.22 10.56
C GLY A 78 -13.98 -11.69 10.56
N TYR A 79 -13.11 -11.08 11.37
CA TYR A 79 -12.86 -9.64 11.35
C TYR A 79 -12.53 -9.15 9.93
N TRP A 80 -11.57 -9.81 9.28
CA TRP A 80 -11.06 -9.42 7.96
C TRP A 80 -12.10 -9.64 6.88
N THR A 81 -12.80 -10.78 6.88
CA THR A 81 -13.85 -11.06 5.89
C THR A 81 -15.03 -10.10 6.03
N ASN A 82 -15.44 -9.77 7.27
CA ASN A 82 -16.54 -8.83 7.53
C ASN A 82 -16.17 -7.39 7.14
N LEU A 83 -14.92 -6.99 7.39
CA LEU A 83 -14.37 -5.72 6.91
C LEU A 83 -14.44 -5.66 5.38
N ALA A 84 -13.92 -6.67 4.67
CA ALA A 84 -13.92 -6.70 3.22
C ALA A 84 -15.33 -6.61 2.62
N GLN A 85 -16.29 -7.36 3.16
CA GLN A 85 -17.70 -7.28 2.74
C GLN A 85 -18.32 -5.91 3.01
N THR A 86 -17.94 -5.25 4.11
CA THR A 86 -18.42 -3.90 4.45
C THR A 86 -17.86 -2.85 3.50
N LEU A 87 -16.57 -2.94 3.17
CA LEU A 87 -15.94 -2.06 2.20
C LEU A 87 -16.54 -2.23 0.80
N GLU A 88 -16.77 -3.47 0.35
CA GLU A 88 -17.40 -3.74 -0.95
C GLU A 88 -18.85 -3.22 -1.01
N ARG A 89 -19.64 -3.41 0.05
CA ARG A 89 -20.98 -2.80 0.15
C ARG A 89 -20.95 -1.27 0.11
N GLY A 90 -19.87 -0.67 0.58
CA GLY A 90 -19.67 0.78 0.59
C GLY A 90 -19.09 1.37 -0.69
N ASP A 91 -18.93 0.57 -1.76
CA ASP A 91 -18.28 0.96 -3.02
C ASP A 91 -16.85 1.51 -2.83
N ILE A 92 -16.15 1.02 -1.81
CA ILE A 92 -14.73 1.33 -1.59
C ILE A 92 -13.91 0.60 -2.64
N ASN A 93 -13.02 1.33 -3.31
CA ASN A 93 -12.23 0.80 -4.41
C ASN A 93 -11.21 -0.22 -3.93
N THR A 94 -10.49 0.07 -2.85
CA THR A 94 -9.38 -0.75 -2.41
C THR A 94 -9.16 -0.65 -0.90
N LEU A 95 -8.84 -1.79 -0.30
CA LEU A 95 -8.29 -1.88 1.05
C LEU A 95 -6.76 -1.82 0.97
N ILE A 96 -6.16 -0.79 1.56
CA ILE A 96 -4.72 -0.64 1.73
C ILE A 96 -4.36 -1.16 3.12
N LEU A 97 -3.53 -2.21 3.14
CA LEU A 97 -2.94 -2.78 4.34
C LEU A 97 -1.53 -2.21 4.51
N ALA A 98 -1.39 -1.27 5.44
CA ALA A 98 -0.11 -0.76 5.89
C ALA A 98 0.69 -1.85 6.59
N ASP A 99 2.01 -1.70 6.57
CA ASP A 99 2.91 -2.58 7.30
C ASP A 99 4.21 -1.86 7.68
N THR A 100 4.86 -2.38 8.71
CA THR A 100 6.19 -1.93 9.13
C THR A 100 6.93 -3.11 9.73
N TYR A 101 8.25 -3.10 9.64
CA TYR A 101 9.09 -4.02 10.40
C TYR A 101 9.60 -3.29 11.63
N GLY A 102 9.80 -4.01 12.73
CA GLY A 102 10.35 -3.47 13.97
C GLY A 102 9.39 -2.54 14.74
N GLN A 103 9.63 -2.46 16.05
CA GLN A 103 8.87 -1.62 16.97
C GLN A 103 9.31 -0.15 16.86
N HIS A 104 8.43 0.77 17.26
CA HIS A 104 8.82 2.16 17.49
C HIS A 104 9.53 2.27 18.84
N ASP A 105 10.82 2.55 18.84
CA ASP A 105 11.71 2.52 20.02
C ASP A 105 12.51 3.81 20.25
N ILE A 106 12.28 4.84 19.43
CA ILE A 106 12.95 6.14 19.55
C ILE A 106 12.46 6.93 20.77
N TYR A 107 11.14 7.01 20.96
CA TYR A 107 10.57 7.76 22.07
C TYR A 107 10.94 7.11 23.41
N LYS A 108 11.54 7.89 24.31
CA LYS A 108 12.11 7.42 25.59
C LYS A 108 13.20 6.33 25.44
N GLY A 109 13.77 6.17 24.24
CA GLY A 109 14.80 5.16 23.98
C GLY A 109 14.35 3.72 24.29
N SER A 110 13.07 3.43 24.15
CA SER A 110 12.49 2.13 24.48
C SER A 110 11.25 1.84 23.65
N ALA A 111 11.02 0.57 23.32
CA ALA A 111 9.77 0.10 22.73
C ALA A 111 8.64 -0.08 23.75
N GLU A 112 8.91 0.07 25.05
CA GLU A 112 7.92 -0.10 26.11
C GLU A 112 6.64 0.74 25.89
N PRO A 113 6.73 2.05 25.55
CA PRO A 113 5.53 2.84 25.31
C PRO A 113 4.68 2.29 24.16
N THR A 114 5.35 1.85 23.10
CA THR A 114 4.73 1.28 21.89
C THR A 114 3.98 -0.01 22.21
N ILE A 115 4.59 -0.90 23.00
CA ILE A 115 3.98 -2.15 23.43
C ILE A 115 2.76 -1.86 24.32
N ARG A 116 2.92 -0.99 25.32
CA ARG A 116 1.86 -0.65 26.29
C ARG A 116 0.63 -0.03 25.62
N THR A 117 0.82 0.76 24.56
CA THR A 117 -0.30 1.45 23.88
C THR A 117 -0.77 0.75 22.61
N CYS A 118 -0.21 -0.42 22.29
CA CYS A 118 -0.43 -1.14 21.04
C CYS A 118 -0.15 -0.31 19.79
N CYS A 119 0.81 0.62 19.85
CA CYS A 119 1.14 1.52 18.74
C CYS A 119 1.80 0.73 17.61
N GLN A 120 1.01 0.32 16.61
CA GLN A 120 1.46 -0.55 15.53
C GLN A 120 2.16 -1.81 16.06
N TYR A 121 1.69 -2.34 17.19
CA TYR A 121 2.20 -3.56 17.81
C TYR A 121 1.10 -4.24 18.65
N PRO A 122 0.97 -5.58 18.66
CA PRO A 122 1.65 -6.54 17.79
C PRO A 122 1.28 -6.33 16.31
N MET A 123 2.05 -6.94 15.42
CA MET A 123 1.84 -6.86 13.97
C MET A 123 1.67 -8.27 13.40
N GLY A 124 0.63 -8.48 12.61
CA GLY A 124 0.48 -9.66 11.76
C GLY A 124 0.96 -9.38 10.34
N ASP A 125 1.24 -10.43 9.57
CA ASP A 125 1.56 -10.30 8.15
C ASP A 125 0.28 -9.90 7.36
N PRO A 126 0.26 -8.72 6.71
CA PRO A 126 -0.90 -8.22 5.99
C PRO A 126 -1.26 -9.06 4.76
N ALA A 127 -0.34 -9.84 4.19
CA ALA A 127 -0.62 -10.66 3.01
C ALA A 127 -1.52 -11.87 3.33
N VAL A 128 -1.46 -12.37 4.57
CA VAL A 128 -2.17 -13.58 5.01
C VAL A 128 -3.70 -13.46 4.88
N PRO A 129 -4.37 -12.44 5.44
CA PRO A 129 -5.83 -12.34 5.37
C PRO A 129 -6.38 -12.02 3.97
N VAL A 130 -5.55 -11.61 3.01
CA VAL A 130 -6.00 -11.17 1.67
C VAL A 130 -6.74 -12.27 0.93
N THR A 131 -6.30 -13.53 1.01
CA THR A 131 -6.96 -14.63 0.28
C THR A 131 -8.37 -14.89 0.81
N ALA A 132 -8.56 -14.82 2.13
CA ALA A 132 -9.87 -14.96 2.77
C ALA A 132 -10.80 -13.80 2.39
N MET A 133 -10.30 -12.56 2.43
CA MET A 133 -11.06 -11.38 2.02
C MET A 133 -11.43 -11.42 0.53
N ALA A 134 -10.49 -11.86 -0.32
CA ALA A 134 -10.71 -11.99 -1.76
C ALA A 134 -11.79 -13.04 -2.08
N ALA A 135 -11.92 -14.11 -1.28
CA ALA A 135 -12.92 -15.14 -1.47
C ALA A 135 -14.36 -14.65 -1.21
N VAL A 136 -14.54 -13.61 -0.38
CA VAL A 136 -15.85 -13.07 -0.01
C VAL A 136 -16.21 -11.75 -0.70
N THR A 137 -15.38 -11.31 -1.65
CA THR A 137 -15.52 -10.05 -2.41
C THR A 137 -15.37 -10.28 -3.91
N LYS A 138 -16.04 -9.46 -4.72
CA LYS A 138 -15.97 -9.53 -6.19
C LYS A 138 -15.13 -8.42 -6.79
N ASN A 139 -15.19 -7.21 -6.23
CA ASN A 139 -14.64 -6.01 -6.86
C ASN A 139 -13.60 -5.29 -5.98
N LEU A 140 -13.62 -5.49 -4.67
CA LEU A 140 -12.69 -4.81 -3.76
C LEU A 140 -11.23 -5.13 -4.12
N GLY A 141 -10.42 -4.10 -4.36
CA GLY A 141 -8.97 -4.24 -4.52
C GLY A 141 -8.25 -4.46 -3.19
N PHE A 142 -7.06 -5.04 -3.24
CA PHE A 142 -6.18 -5.19 -2.07
C PHE A 142 -4.78 -4.67 -2.38
N ILE A 143 -4.36 -3.63 -1.65
CA ILE A 143 -2.98 -3.15 -1.66
C ILE A 143 -2.30 -3.65 -0.40
N VAL A 144 -1.26 -4.46 -0.55
CA VAL A 144 -0.42 -4.89 0.59
C VAL A 144 0.87 -4.09 0.60
N THR A 145 1.25 -3.58 1.76
CA THR A 145 2.56 -2.97 1.98
C THR A 145 3.59 -4.04 2.23
N THR A 146 4.71 -3.99 1.50
CA THR A 146 5.85 -4.89 1.74
C THR A 146 7.13 -4.17 1.38
N SER A 147 8.16 -4.37 2.20
CA SER A 147 9.44 -3.68 2.03
C SER A 147 10.35 -4.41 1.05
N THR A 148 11.04 -3.66 0.20
CA THR A 148 12.11 -4.18 -0.68
C THR A 148 13.42 -4.44 0.08
N SER A 149 13.50 -4.09 1.36
CA SER A 149 14.76 -4.09 2.10
C SER A 149 15.13 -5.41 2.76
N TYR A 150 14.18 -6.34 2.93
CA TYR A 150 14.36 -7.48 3.83
C TYR A 150 14.07 -8.84 3.19
N GLU A 151 13.05 -8.93 2.33
CA GLU A 151 12.71 -10.19 1.68
C GLU A 151 13.35 -10.30 0.30
N ALA A 152 13.81 -11.49 -0.09
CA ALA A 152 14.38 -11.70 -1.41
C ALA A 152 13.33 -11.49 -2.54
N PRO A 153 13.68 -10.85 -3.68
CA PRO A 153 12.73 -10.55 -4.76
C PRO A 153 11.91 -11.75 -5.22
N PHE A 154 12.55 -12.91 -5.40
CA PHE A 154 11.85 -14.10 -5.88
C PHE A 154 10.76 -14.61 -4.91
N VAL A 155 10.98 -14.48 -3.60
CA VAL A 155 9.99 -14.89 -2.58
C VAL A 155 8.76 -14.01 -2.68
N ILE A 156 8.97 -12.71 -2.85
CA ILE A 156 7.89 -11.74 -3.04
C ILE A 156 7.17 -11.95 -4.37
N ALA A 157 7.91 -12.16 -5.48
CA ALA A 157 7.34 -12.44 -6.79
C ALA A 157 6.35 -13.63 -6.75
N LYS A 158 6.75 -14.71 -6.06
CA LYS A 158 5.91 -15.89 -5.86
C LYS A 158 4.66 -15.55 -5.04
N ARG A 159 4.81 -14.85 -3.91
CA ARG A 159 3.68 -14.47 -3.04
C ARG A 159 2.68 -13.58 -3.80
N PHE A 160 3.18 -12.57 -4.51
CA PHE A 160 2.34 -11.58 -5.20
C PHE A 160 1.64 -12.15 -6.42
N SER A 161 2.33 -12.96 -7.23
CA SER A 161 1.68 -13.70 -8.33
C SER A 161 0.57 -14.61 -7.80
N THR A 162 0.79 -15.28 -6.67
CA THR A 162 -0.23 -16.12 -6.04
C THR A 162 -1.44 -15.30 -5.60
N LEU A 163 -1.24 -14.16 -4.93
CA LEU A 163 -2.32 -13.27 -4.51
C LEU A 163 -3.06 -12.66 -5.70
N ASP A 164 -2.36 -12.29 -6.76
CA ASP A 164 -2.96 -11.75 -7.99
C ASP A 164 -3.87 -12.79 -8.66
N HIS A 165 -3.40 -14.03 -8.81
CA HIS A 165 -4.21 -15.13 -9.35
C HIS A 165 -5.44 -15.44 -8.48
N LEU A 166 -5.25 -15.60 -7.17
CA LEU A 166 -6.35 -15.94 -6.26
C LEU A 166 -7.38 -14.81 -6.12
N SER A 167 -6.94 -13.56 -6.21
CA SER A 167 -7.81 -12.38 -6.19
C SER A 167 -8.41 -12.05 -7.56
N LYS A 168 -7.98 -12.74 -8.63
CA LYS A 168 -8.39 -12.49 -10.03
C LYS A 168 -8.01 -11.08 -10.53
N GLY A 169 -6.76 -10.67 -10.31
CA GLY A 169 -6.25 -9.39 -10.80
C GLY A 169 -6.54 -8.19 -9.90
N ARG A 170 -6.93 -8.42 -8.64
CA ARG A 170 -7.30 -7.35 -7.68
C ARG A 170 -6.20 -7.03 -6.67
N PHE A 171 -5.05 -7.69 -6.77
CA PHE A 171 -3.91 -7.47 -5.89
C PHE A 171 -3.02 -6.35 -6.41
N ARG A 172 -2.51 -5.53 -5.49
CA ARG A 172 -1.57 -4.44 -5.74
C ARG A 172 -0.55 -4.38 -4.61
N TRP A 173 0.59 -3.76 -4.88
CA TRP A 173 1.68 -3.64 -3.92
C TRP A 173 2.00 -2.17 -3.63
N ASN A 174 2.04 -1.82 -2.34
CA ASN A 174 2.60 -0.57 -1.85
C ASN A 174 4.10 -0.78 -1.53
N ILE A 175 4.96 -0.26 -2.39
CA ILE A 175 6.42 -0.43 -2.34
C ILE A 175 7.00 0.51 -1.29
N VAL A 176 7.70 -0.04 -0.29
CA VAL A 176 8.38 0.75 0.74
C VAL A 176 9.81 0.25 0.96
N THR A 177 10.67 1.08 1.55
CA THR A 177 12.09 0.78 1.81
C THR A 177 12.42 0.61 3.29
N SER A 178 11.39 0.49 4.16
CA SER A 178 11.53 0.53 5.62
C SER A 178 12.30 1.76 6.13
N PHE A 179 12.43 1.97 7.44
CA PHE A 179 13.24 3.10 7.98
C PHE A 179 13.82 2.91 9.37
N LYS A 180 13.37 1.90 10.11
CA LYS A 180 13.79 1.69 11.48
C LYS A 180 15.08 0.88 11.52
N GLU A 181 16.04 1.31 12.33
CA GLU A 181 17.22 0.51 12.63
C GLU A 181 16.83 -0.77 13.38
N SER A 182 15.82 -0.70 14.24
CA SER A 182 15.24 -1.85 14.95
C SER A 182 14.70 -2.92 14.01
N ALA A 183 14.17 -2.53 12.85
CA ALA A 183 13.73 -3.46 11.81
C ALA A 183 14.91 -4.23 11.20
N ALA A 184 15.99 -3.52 10.85
CA ALA A 184 17.20 -4.14 10.31
C ALA A 184 17.80 -5.14 11.32
N LYS A 185 17.87 -4.75 12.60
CA LYS A 185 18.29 -5.62 13.70
C LYS A 185 17.40 -6.86 13.86
N ALA A 186 16.08 -6.69 13.82
CA ALA A 186 15.12 -7.80 13.96
C ALA A 186 15.22 -8.82 12.81
N VAL A 187 15.51 -8.34 11.60
CA VAL A 187 15.73 -9.20 10.41
C VAL A 187 17.14 -9.79 10.36
N GLY A 188 18.10 -9.24 11.12
CA GLY A 188 19.49 -9.68 11.15
C GLY A 188 20.35 -9.10 10.02
N VAL A 189 20.01 -7.91 9.53
CA VAL A 189 20.75 -7.20 8.48
C VAL A 189 21.26 -5.84 8.97
N SER A 190 22.28 -5.31 8.30
CA SER A 190 22.78 -3.96 8.59
C SER A 190 21.78 -2.89 8.18
N TYR A 191 21.74 -1.79 8.92
CA TYR A 191 21.00 -0.60 8.51
C TYR A 191 21.59 -0.03 7.23
N VAL A 192 20.72 0.44 6.34
CA VAL A 192 21.09 1.04 5.05
C VAL A 192 20.56 2.46 5.01
N GLU A 193 21.43 3.39 4.63
CA GLU A 193 21.09 4.81 4.50
C GLU A 193 19.97 5.08 3.50
N HIS A 194 19.23 6.16 3.74
CA HIS A 194 17.99 6.51 3.03
C HIS A 194 18.06 6.30 1.51
N ASP A 195 18.95 7.03 0.83
CA ASP A 195 19.02 7.05 -0.64
C ASP A 195 19.51 5.71 -1.21
N ARG A 196 20.40 5.02 -0.49
CA ARG A 196 20.90 3.71 -0.90
C ARG A 196 19.80 2.66 -0.92
N ARG A 197 18.78 2.78 -0.08
CA ARG A 197 17.63 1.86 -0.10
C ARG A 197 16.73 2.08 -1.30
N TYR A 198 16.57 3.33 -1.75
CA TYR A 198 15.83 3.60 -2.99
C TYR A 198 16.58 3.07 -4.21
N ALA A 199 17.91 3.27 -4.28
CA ALA A 199 18.71 2.67 -5.34
C ALA A 199 18.68 1.13 -5.34
N ALA A 200 18.58 0.51 -4.16
CA ALA A 200 18.35 -0.93 -4.03
C ALA A 200 16.93 -1.34 -4.47
N ALA A 201 15.92 -0.53 -4.12
CA ALA A 201 14.52 -0.76 -4.51
C ALA A 201 14.33 -0.70 -6.03
N ASP A 202 15.01 0.21 -6.74
CA ASP A 202 14.94 0.27 -8.20
C ASP A 202 15.40 -1.05 -8.84
N LYS A 203 16.55 -1.57 -8.41
CA LYS A 203 17.05 -2.88 -8.87
C LYS A 203 16.13 -4.02 -8.45
N TYR A 204 15.55 -3.95 -7.26
CA TYR A 204 14.61 -4.94 -6.75
C TYR A 204 13.39 -5.04 -7.67
N VAL A 205 12.80 -3.90 -8.01
CA VAL A 205 11.61 -3.82 -8.87
C VAL A 205 11.95 -4.20 -10.31
N GLU A 206 13.13 -3.81 -10.81
CA GLU A 206 13.62 -4.24 -12.13
C GLU A 206 13.70 -5.77 -12.22
N LEU A 207 14.17 -6.45 -11.17
CA LEU A 207 14.21 -7.91 -11.11
C LEU A 207 12.83 -8.55 -11.09
N LEU A 208 11.84 -7.91 -10.47
CA LEU A 208 10.47 -8.43 -10.42
C LEU A 208 9.72 -8.30 -11.75
N TYR A 209 10.11 -7.36 -12.61
CA TYR A 209 9.50 -7.20 -13.93
C TYR A 209 10.04 -8.17 -14.98
N LYS A 210 11.21 -8.77 -14.75
CA LYS A 210 11.83 -9.77 -15.62
C LYS A 210 11.23 -11.16 -15.39
#